data_AF-A0A1W0BEJ4-F1
#
_entry.id   AF-A0A1W0BEJ4-F1
#
_cell.length_a   1.000
_cell.length_b   1.000
_cell.length_c   1.000
_cell.angle_alpha   90.00
_cell.angle_beta   90.00
_cell.angle_gamma   90.00
#
_symmetry.space_group_name_H-M   'P 1'
#
loop_
_entity.id
_entity.type
_entity.pdbx_description
1 polymer ?
#
loop_
_entity_poly.entity_id
_entity_poly.type
_entity_poly.pdbx_seq_one_letter_code
_entity_poly.pdbx_strand_id
1 'polypeptide(L)'
;MACGCLGIVMTLGALFLLADPINVVAYYLGYGEDIRVEVTQGTKSTGPGRDSILGTGRVIGDNRTVNLYDASDGDVVTARPRLIDTGAKKYVFHGNRSVLSGLTSIIGVFLLGTPGVLLLLMGFAPVGLLVRLEPLMRRLTRALEARRHDETR
;
A
#
# COMPACT_ATOMS: atom_id res chain seq x y z
N MET A 1 19.53 -11.89 -17.93
CA MET A 1 18.08 -12.11 -18.19
C MET A 1 17.32 -12.58 -16.95
N ALA A 2 17.70 -13.66 -16.26
CA ALA A 2 16.98 -14.16 -15.08
C ALA A 2 16.76 -13.11 -13.96
N CYS A 3 17.80 -12.32 -13.64
CA CYS A 3 17.69 -11.21 -12.67
C CYS A 3 16.67 -10.14 -13.10
N GLY A 4 16.60 -9.85 -14.40
CA GLY A 4 15.64 -8.88 -14.93
C GLY A 4 14.20 -9.38 -14.81
N CYS A 5 13.93 -10.66 -15.13
CA CYS A 5 12.60 -11.25 -14.97
C CYS A 5 12.14 -11.24 -13.50
N LEU A 6 13.03 -11.56 -12.56
CA LEU A 6 12.74 -11.44 -11.13
C LEU A 6 12.46 -9.98 -10.73
N GLY A 7 13.24 -9.04 -11.26
CA GLY A 7 13.02 -7.60 -11.05
C GLY A 7 11.64 -7.14 -11.54
N ILE A 8 11.18 -7.64 -12.68
CA ILE A 8 9.81 -7.37 -13.20
C ILE A 8 8.76 -7.87 -12.21
N VAL A 9 8.84 -9.13 -11.78
CA VAL A 9 7.86 -9.73 -10.86
C VAL A 9 7.79 -8.94 -9.54
N MET A 10 8.94 -8.61 -8.95
CA MET A 10 8.98 -7.85 -7.71
C MET A 10 8.43 -6.42 -7.88
N THR A 11 8.73 -5.76 -9.00
CA THR A 11 8.24 -4.41 -9.29
C THR A 11 6.74 -4.39 -9.56
N LEU A 12 6.20 -5.39 -10.26
CA LEU A 12 4.75 -5.56 -10.44
C LEU A 12 4.05 -5.79 -9.09
N GLY A 13 4.65 -6.60 -8.21
CA GLY A 13 4.15 -6.77 -6.84
C GLY A 13 4.15 -5.45 -6.05
N ALA A 14 5.21 -4.65 -6.15
CA ALA A 14 5.28 -3.34 -5.53
C ALA A 14 4.23 -2.36 -6.07
N LEU A 15 4.01 -2.35 -7.39
CA LEU A 15 2.97 -1.54 -8.03
C LEU A 15 1.56 -1.92 -7.57
N PHE A 16 1.29 -3.22 -7.39
CA PHE A 16 0.02 -3.69 -6.85
C PHE A 16 -0.21 -3.17 -5.42
N LEU A 17 0.83 -3.20 -4.57
CA LEU A 17 0.76 -2.68 -3.20
C LEU A 17 0.63 -1.15 -3.15
N LEU A 18 1.06 -0.44 -4.20
CA LEU A 18 0.93 1.02 -4.31
C LEU A 18 -0.53 1.48 -4.46
N ALA A 19 -1.46 0.58 -4.76
CA ALA A 19 -2.88 0.93 -4.85
C ALA A 19 -3.44 1.46 -3.53
N ASP A 20 -3.08 0.87 -2.38
CA ASP A 20 -3.62 1.30 -1.08
C ASP A 20 -3.14 2.71 -0.68
N PRO A 21 -1.84 3.07 -0.78
CA PRO A 21 -1.36 4.41 -0.46
C PRO A 21 -1.94 5.48 -1.41
N ILE A 22 -2.10 5.15 -2.70
CA ILE A 22 -2.74 6.07 -3.66
C ILE A 22 -4.18 6.36 -3.22
N ASN A 23 -4.93 5.32 -2.84
CA ASN A 23 -6.30 5.51 -2.36
C ASN A 23 -6.37 6.32 -1.06
N VAL A 24 -5.42 6.13 -0.14
CA VAL A 24 -5.31 6.94 1.09
C VAL A 24 -5.08 8.42 0.77
N VAL A 25 -4.12 8.71 -0.11
CA VAL A 25 -3.83 10.09 -0.53
C VAL A 25 -5.08 10.70 -1.17
N ALA A 26 -5.76 9.93 -2.01
CA ALA A 26 -6.95 10.42 -2.69
C ALA A 26 -8.13 10.68 -1.74
N TYR A 27 -8.30 9.85 -0.71
CA TYR A 27 -9.25 10.10 0.37
C TYR A 27 -8.97 11.45 1.05
N TYR A 28 -7.72 11.74 1.38
CA TYR A 28 -7.35 13.04 2.00
C TYR A 28 -7.50 14.23 1.05
N LEU A 29 -7.29 14.04 -0.24
CA LEU A 29 -7.50 15.07 -1.25
C LEU A 29 -8.99 15.27 -1.58
N GLY A 30 -9.88 14.51 -0.95
CA GLY A 30 -11.32 14.63 -1.16
C GLY A 30 -11.79 14.11 -2.52
N TYR A 31 -11.07 13.15 -3.11
CA TYR A 31 -11.57 12.43 -4.28
C TYR A 31 -12.61 11.37 -3.88
N GLY A 32 -13.56 11.13 -4.78
CA GLY A 32 -14.70 10.23 -4.55
C GLY A 32 -15.90 10.93 -3.91
N GLU A 33 -17.11 10.48 -4.27
CA GLU A 33 -18.36 11.00 -3.70
C GLU A 33 -18.57 10.47 -2.27
N ASP A 34 -19.08 11.33 -1.40
CA ASP A 34 -19.47 10.96 -0.05
C ASP A 34 -20.70 10.05 -0.08
N ILE A 35 -20.57 8.86 0.50
CA ILE A 35 -21.67 7.93 0.70
C ILE A 35 -21.99 7.82 2.18
N ARG A 36 -23.28 7.77 2.51
CA ARG A 36 -23.73 7.48 3.87
C ARG A 36 -23.95 5.98 4.01
N VAL A 37 -23.40 5.40 5.06
CA VAL A 37 -23.45 3.96 5.30
C VAL A 37 -24.04 3.69 6.67
N GLU A 38 -25.10 2.92 6.71
CA GLU A 38 -25.70 2.37 7.92
C GLU A 38 -24.96 1.09 8.28
N VAL A 39 -24.30 1.08 9.44
CA VAL A 39 -23.46 -0.04 9.87
C VAL A 39 -24.34 -1.12 10.46
N THR A 40 -24.39 -2.27 9.78
CA THR A 40 -25.20 -3.44 10.18
C THR A 40 -24.42 -4.42 11.06
N GLN A 41 -23.09 -4.32 11.03
CA GLN A 41 -22.20 -5.10 11.88
C GLN A 41 -20.93 -4.29 12.15
N GLY A 42 -20.68 -3.96 13.41
CA GLY A 42 -19.47 -3.23 13.81
C GLY A 42 -18.17 -4.03 13.63
N THR A 43 -17.05 -3.32 13.55
CA THR A 43 -15.71 -3.92 13.42
C THR A 43 -15.32 -4.63 14.72
N LYS A 44 -15.05 -5.94 14.67
CA LYS A 44 -14.60 -6.72 15.85
C LYS A 44 -13.08 -6.95 15.82
N SER A 45 -12.30 -5.88 15.81
CA SER A 45 -10.85 -5.89 16.09
C SER A 45 -10.26 -4.48 15.94
N THR A 46 -9.35 -4.09 16.82
CA THR A 46 -8.60 -2.83 16.82
C THR A 46 -7.31 -2.88 15.99
N GLY A 47 -7.30 -3.55 14.83
CA GLY A 47 -6.12 -3.47 13.94
C GLY A 47 -6.15 -4.35 12.70
N PRO A 48 -5.29 -4.02 11.70
CA PRO A 48 -5.09 -4.85 10.52
C PRO A 48 -4.35 -6.15 10.90
N GLY A 49 -5.03 -7.27 10.74
CA GLY A 49 -4.50 -8.61 10.97
C GLY A 49 -5.27 -9.64 10.16
N ARG A 50 -4.72 -10.85 9.98
CA ARG A 50 -5.40 -11.96 9.28
C ARG A 50 -6.80 -12.27 9.83
N ASP A 51 -7.00 -11.96 11.12
CA ASP A 51 -8.24 -12.19 11.85
C ASP A 51 -9.07 -10.90 12.03
N SER A 52 -8.76 -9.79 11.34
CA SER A 52 -9.57 -8.58 11.45
C SER A 52 -10.93 -8.80 10.79
N ILE A 53 -11.98 -8.87 11.61
CA ILE A 53 -13.36 -8.91 11.14
C ILE A 53 -13.76 -7.48 10.81
N LEU A 54 -13.80 -7.18 9.51
CA LEU A 54 -14.33 -5.94 8.96
C LEU A 54 -15.76 -5.73 9.43
N GLY A 55 -16.10 -4.48 9.76
CA GLY A 55 -17.50 -4.10 9.87
C GLY A 55 -18.18 -4.17 8.51
N THR A 56 -19.49 -4.42 8.51
CA THR A 56 -20.31 -4.44 7.30
C THR A 56 -21.39 -3.38 7.44
N GLY A 57 -21.67 -2.65 6.37
CA GLY A 57 -22.73 -1.66 6.35
C GLY A 57 -23.42 -1.59 5.00
N ARG A 58 -24.64 -1.08 5.00
CA ARG A 58 -25.47 -0.87 3.81
C ARG A 58 -25.46 0.61 3.47
N VAL A 59 -25.23 0.92 2.19
CA VAL A 59 -25.28 2.31 1.73
C VAL A 59 -26.71 2.83 1.83
N ILE A 60 -26.91 4.04 2.33
CA ILE A 60 -28.23 4.67 2.42
C ILE A 60 -28.57 5.23 1.05
N GLY A 61 -29.75 4.88 0.52
CA GLY A 61 -30.18 5.27 -0.82
C GLY A 61 -29.67 4.37 -1.94
N ASP A 62 -28.92 3.31 -1.60
CA ASP A 62 -28.37 2.36 -2.56
C ASP A 62 -28.29 0.97 -1.92
N ASN A 63 -28.83 -0.07 -2.55
CA ASN A 63 -28.93 -1.41 -1.94
C ASN A 63 -27.59 -2.18 -1.93
N ARG A 64 -26.46 -1.47 -1.98
CA ARG A 64 -25.11 -2.04 -1.95
C ARG A 64 -24.62 -2.22 -0.51
N THR A 65 -23.91 -3.31 -0.30
CA THR A 65 -23.20 -3.60 0.95
C THR A 65 -21.72 -3.26 0.79
N VAL A 66 -21.15 -2.59 1.78
CA VAL A 66 -19.73 -2.21 1.83
C VAL A 66 -19.11 -2.64 3.15
N ASN A 67 -17.82 -2.97 3.12
CA ASN A 67 -17.07 -3.25 4.34
C ASN A 67 -16.42 -1.97 4.86
N LEU A 68 -16.39 -1.79 6.18
CA LEU A 68 -15.83 -0.62 6.84
C LEU A 68 -14.86 -1.04 7.94
N TYR A 69 -13.85 -0.20 8.19
CA TYR A 69 -13.01 -0.29 9.37
C TYR A 69 -13.45 0.76 10.39
N ASP A 70 -13.29 0.44 11.68
CA ASP A 70 -13.48 1.38 12.80
C ASP A 70 -14.90 1.96 12.89
N ALA A 71 -15.90 1.12 12.65
CA ALA A 71 -17.31 1.48 12.74
C ALA A 71 -18.03 0.63 13.80
N SER A 72 -18.95 1.23 14.58
CA SER A 72 -19.73 0.52 15.59
C SER A 72 -21.09 0.08 15.02
N ASP A 73 -21.68 -0.93 15.65
CA ASP A 73 -22.97 -1.45 15.20
C ASP A 73 -24.09 -0.42 15.41
N GLY A 74 -24.91 -0.20 14.38
CA GLY A 74 -25.98 0.81 14.38
C GLY A 74 -25.55 2.24 14.05
N ASP A 75 -24.27 2.52 13.84
CA ASP A 75 -23.81 3.85 13.45
C ASP A 75 -24.19 4.20 12.00
N VAL A 76 -24.43 5.49 11.74
CA VAL A 76 -24.50 6.01 10.37
C VAL A 76 -23.27 6.85 10.12
N VAL A 77 -22.38 6.35 9.27
CA VAL A 77 -21.11 6.99 8.97
C VAL A 77 -21.07 7.56 7.56
N THR A 78 -20.30 8.62 7.37
CA THR A 78 -19.92 9.08 6.02
C THR A 78 -18.63 8.40 5.64
N ALA A 79 -18.62 7.77 4.48
CA ALA A 79 -17.50 7.02 3.95
C ALA A 79 -17.26 7.40 2.48
N ARG A 80 -16.09 7.05 1.96
CA ARG A 80 -15.75 7.25 0.55
C ARG A 80 -15.24 5.96 -0.11
N PRO A 81 -15.67 5.67 -1.34
CA PRO A 81 -15.17 4.52 -2.09
C PRO A 81 -13.71 4.71 -2.51
N ARG A 82 -13.03 3.60 -2.77
CA ARG A 82 -11.66 3.58 -3.30
C ARG A 82 -11.68 3.94 -4.79
N LEU A 83 -10.65 4.65 -5.26
CA LEU A 83 -10.44 4.90 -6.70
C LEU A 83 -9.93 3.66 -7.43
N ILE A 84 -8.98 2.97 -6.80
CA ILE A 84 -8.37 1.75 -7.32
C ILE A 84 -8.87 0.60 -6.45
N ASP A 85 -9.78 -0.20 -6.99
CA ASP A 85 -10.37 -1.36 -6.32
C ASP A 85 -9.46 -2.58 -6.54
N THR A 86 -8.62 -2.88 -5.56
CA THR A 86 -7.68 -4.02 -5.58
C THR A 86 -7.89 -4.94 -4.38
N GLY A 87 -7.73 -6.24 -4.61
CA GLY A 87 -7.83 -7.28 -3.58
C GLY A 87 -9.18 -7.99 -3.52
N ALA A 88 -9.29 -8.99 -2.64
CA ALA A 88 -10.47 -9.85 -2.52
C ALA A 88 -11.60 -9.25 -1.65
N LYS A 89 -11.26 -8.31 -0.75
CA LYS A 89 -12.22 -7.69 0.17
C LYS A 89 -12.32 -6.20 -0.14
N LYS A 90 -13.46 -5.78 -0.69
CA LYS A 90 -13.77 -4.38 -1.00
C LYS A 90 -14.18 -3.66 0.28
N TYR A 91 -13.51 -2.57 0.63
CA TYR A 91 -13.86 -1.76 1.79
C TYR A 91 -13.84 -0.27 1.44
N VAL A 92 -14.54 0.54 2.23
CA VAL A 92 -14.62 2.00 2.08
C VAL A 92 -13.83 2.69 3.19
N PHE A 93 -13.29 3.88 2.89
CA PHE A 93 -12.54 4.67 3.87
C PHE A 93 -13.49 5.44 4.78
N HIS A 94 -13.24 5.32 6.08
CA HIS A 94 -13.94 6.03 7.14
C HIS A 94 -12.99 6.28 8.32
N GLY A 95 -12.81 7.55 8.70
CA GLY A 95 -11.98 7.93 9.86
C GLY A 95 -10.47 7.67 9.71
N ASN A 96 -9.69 8.04 10.72
CA ASN A 96 -8.23 8.02 10.67
C ASN A 96 -7.61 6.61 10.79
N ARG A 97 -8.28 5.66 11.45
CA ARG A 97 -7.74 4.29 11.61
C ARG A 97 -7.83 3.46 10.33
N SER A 98 -8.88 3.64 9.53
CA SER A 98 -9.00 2.96 8.22
C SER A 98 -7.86 3.37 7.28
N VAL A 99 -7.44 4.63 7.37
CA VAL A 99 -6.32 5.19 6.62
C VAL A 99 -4.98 4.58 7.03
N LEU A 100 -4.75 4.40 8.34
CA LEU A 100 -3.52 3.79 8.85
C LEU A 100 -3.34 2.36 8.32
N SER A 101 -4.45 1.62 8.17
CA SER A 101 -4.45 0.30 7.54
C SER A 101 -3.96 0.35 6.09
N GLY A 102 -4.48 1.30 5.29
CA GLY A 102 -4.06 1.50 3.91
C GLY A 102 -2.58 1.87 3.74
N LEU A 103 -1.99 2.57 4.73
CA LEU A 103 -0.56 2.95 4.70
C LEU A 103 0.39 1.80 5.03
N THR A 104 -0.06 0.71 5.65
CA THR A 104 0.84 -0.43 5.98
C THR A 104 1.47 -1.08 4.74
N SER A 105 0.76 -1.05 3.61
CA SER A 105 1.21 -1.50 2.30
C SER A 105 2.51 -0.83 1.82
N ILE A 106 2.81 0.39 2.30
CA ILE A 106 4.04 1.14 1.98
C ILE A 106 5.28 0.32 2.31
N ILE A 107 5.26 -0.45 3.41
CA ILE A 107 6.39 -1.30 3.80
C ILE A 107 6.69 -2.32 2.70
N GLY A 108 5.66 -2.98 2.17
CA GLY A 108 5.80 -3.94 1.08
C GLY A 108 6.22 -3.27 -0.22
N VAL A 109 5.75 -2.05 -0.51
CA VAL A 109 6.22 -1.25 -1.67
C VAL A 109 7.73 -1.03 -1.59
N PHE A 110 8.28 -0.65 -0.43
CA PHE A 110 9.72 -0.45 -0.28
C PHE A 110 10.50 -1.77 -0.35
N LEU A 111 10.01 -2.82 0.32
CA LEU A 111 10.67 -4.14 0.37
C LEU A 111 10.70 -4.84 -0.99
N LEU A 112 9.68 -4.65 -1.83
CA LEU A 112 9.62 -5.27 -3.16
C LEU A 112 10.11 -4.33 -4.26
N GLY A 113 9.75 -3.05 -4.18
CA GLY A 113 10.02 -2.05 -5.23
C GLY A 113 11.49 -1.67 -5.30
N THR A 114 12.15 -1.42 -4.18
CA THR A 114 13.58 -1.03 -4.16
C THR A 114 14.47 -2.12 -4.78
N PRO A 115 14.42 -3.40 -4.32
CA PRO A 115 15.20 -4.46 -4.96
C PRO A 115 14.67 -4.80 -6.36
N GLY A 116 13.36 -4.72 -6.60
CA GLY A 116 12.78 -4.99 -7.91
C GLY A 116 13.30 -4.06 -8.99
N VAL A 117 13.32 -2.75 -8.72
CA VAL A 117 13.87 -1.73 -9.63
C VAL A 117 15.38 -1.95 -9.83
N LEU A 118 16.12 -2.26 -8.76
CA LEU A 118 17.56 -2.50 -8.86
C LEU A 118 17.88 -3.72 -9.74
N LEU A 119 17.12 -4.81 -9.59
CA LEU A 119 17.24 -6.01 -10.41
C LEU A 119 16.81 -5.78 -11.86
N LEU A 120 15.79 -4.96 -12.09
CA LEU A 120 15.37 -4.52 -13.43
C LEU A 120 16.49 -3.74 -14.12
N LEU A 121 17.11 -2.81 -13.40
CA LEU A 121 18.23 -2.02 -13.91
C LEU A 121 19.43 -2.92 -14.21
N MET A 122 19.80 -3.84 -13.32
CA MET A 122 20.90 -4.77 -13.58
C MET A 122 20.62 -5.74 -14.73
N GLY A 123 19.37 -6.18 -14.89
CA GLY A 123 18.99 -7.19 -15.87
C GLY A 123 18.72 -6.66 -17.27
N PHE A 124 18.25 -5.42 -17.38
CA PHE A 124 17.75 -4.83 -18.64
C PHE A 124 18.24 -3.42 -18.93
N ALA A 125 18.92 -2.71 -18.01
CA ALA A 125 19.35 -1.36 -18.33
C ALA A 125 20.43 -1.35 -19.42
N PRO A 126 20.34 -0.43 -20.39
CA PRO A 126 21.42 -0.22 -21.34
C PRO A 126 22.66 0.28 -20.60
N VAL A 127 23.85 -0.13 -21.08
CA VAL A 127 25.15 0.17 -20.44
C VAL A 127 25.33 1.66 -20.13
N GLY A 128 24.85 2.56 -20.99
CA GLY A 128 24.93 4.01 -20.78
C GLY A 128 24.15 4.52 -19.54
N LEU A 129 23.09 3.82 -19.12
CA LEU A 129 22.31 4.16 -17.93
C LEU A 129 22.98 3.62 -16.66
N LEU A 130 23.64 2.46 -16.75
CA LEU A 130 24.46 1.91 -15.66
C LEU A 130 25.67 2.79 -15.36
N VAL A 131 26.34 3.32 -16.39
CA VAL A 131 27.47 4.26 -16.23
C VAL A 131 27.04 5.57 -15.56
N ARG A 132 25.83 6.07 -15.83
CA ARG A 132 25.29 7.27 -15.13
C ARG A 132 24.96 7.02 -13.65
N LEU A 133 24.64 5.78 -13.28
CA LEU A 133 24.32 5.38 -11.91
C LEU A 133 25.56 4.98 -11.10
N GLU A 134 26.68 4.70 -11.76
CA GLU A 134 27.95 4.31 -11.15
C GLU A 134 28.43 5.22 -9.99
N PRO A 135 28.39 6.56 -10.08
CA PRO A 135 28.83 7.41 -8.96
C PRO A 135 27.91 7.29 -7.73
N LEU A 136 26.63 6.98 -7.93
CA LEU A 136 25.67 6.80 -6.85
C LEU A 136 25.83 5.41 -6.19
N MET A 137 26.06 4.38 -7.01
CA MET A 137 26.42 3.04 -6.54
C MET A 137 27.69 3.07 -5.68
N ARG A 138 28.76 3.72 -6.14
CA ARG A 138 30.02 3.85 -5.37
C ARG A 138 29.84 4.58 -4.04
N ARG A 139 28.90 5.53 -3.94
CA ARG A 139 28.58 6.22 -2.67
C ARG A 139 27.86 5.29 -1.69
N LEU A 140 26.90 4.50 -2.18
CA LEU A 140 26.19 3.52 -1.36
C LEU A 140 27.12 2.42 -0.87
N THR A 141 28.01 1.91 -1.71
CA THR A 141 29.00 0.88 -1.30
C THR A 141 29.90 1.40 -0.19
N ARG A 142 30.44 2.62 -0.34
CA ARG A 142 31.27 3.23 0.71
C ARG A 142 30.50 3.48 2.00
N ALA A 143 29.24 3.89 1.93
CA ALA A 143 28.41 4.11 3.12
C ALA A 143 28.11 2.79 3.86
N LEU A 144 27.90 1.71 3.13
CA LEU A 144 27.70 0.37 3.69
C LEU A 144 28.99 -0.19 4.30
N GLU A 145 30.14 -0.01 3.64
CA GLU A 145 31.45 -0.39 4.17
C GLU A 145 31.81 0.40 5.44
N ALA A 146 31.53 1.71 5.47
CA ALA A 146 31.74 2.55 6.64
C ALA A 146 30.90 2.09 7.84
N ARG A 147 29.61 1.76 7.63
CA ARG A 147 28.74 1.24 8.70
C ARG A 147 29.19 -0.13 9.22
N ARG A 148 29.72 -1.01 8.35
CA ARG A 148 30.22 -2.33 8.74
C ARG A 148 31.47 -2.24 9.64
N HIS A 149 32.28 -1.20 9.47
CA HIS A 149 33.44 -0.95 10.33
C HIS A 149 33.09 -0.39 11.70
N ASP A 150 31.97 0.33 11.85
CA ASP A 150 31.50 0.81 13.16
C ASP A 150 30.88 -0.30 14.02
N GLU A 151 30.27 -1.33 13.43
CA GLU A 151 29.69 -2.47 14.18
C GLU A 151 30.74 -3.50 14.67
N THR A 152 32.01 -3.34 14.28
CA THR A 152 33.10 -4.27 14.65
C THR A 152 34.07 -3.71 15.70
N ARG A 153 33.74 -2.56 16.30
CA ARG A 153 34.43 -1.97 17.47
C ARG A 153 33.54 -2.02 18.70
#